data_AF-A0A1I5WJF2-F1
#
_entry.id   AF-A0A1I5WJF2-F1
#
_cell.length_a   1.000
_cell.length_b   1.000
_cell.length_c   1.000
_cell.angle_alpha   90.00
_cell.angle_beta   90.00
_cell.angle_gamma   90.00
#
_symmetry.space_group_name_H-M   'P 1'
#
loop_
_entity.id
_entity.type
_entity.pdbx_description
1 polymer ?
#
loop_
_entity_poly.entity_id
_entity_poly.type
_entity_poly.pdbx_seq_one_letter_code
_entity_poly.pdbx_strand_id
1 'polypeptide(L)'
;MGKRNKDIRDRAWDQALAFFTQVRDDPENPEMIESLVLWVNQSPAHLDIFNELAAIWVAAGMALARQIEPLGTDDDSEQDGPLLH
;
A
#
# COMPACT_ATOMS: atom_id res chain seq x y z
N MET A 1 12.38 -26.00 14.12
CA MET A 1 12.74 -24.57 13.93
C MET A 1 11.57 -23.68 13.46
N GLY A 2 10.43 -24.20 12.98
CA GLY A 2 9.44 -23.38 12.23
C GLY A 2 8.38 -22.56 12.99
N LYS A 3 7.97 -22.95 14.21
CA LYS A 3 6.84 -22.29 14.90
C LYS A 3 7.18 -20.92 15.49
N ARG A 4 8.28 -20.84 16.26
CA ARG A 4 8.76 -19.60 16.88
C ARG A 4 9.07 -18.49 15.87
N ASN A 5 9.62 -18.85 14.70
CA ASN A 5 9.96 -17.86 13.68
C ASN A 5 8.70 -17.30 13.00
N LYS A 6 7.66 -18.14 12.81
CA LYS A 6 6.35 -17.70 12.35
C LYS A 6 5.70 -16.77 13.37
N ASP A 7 5.71 -17.14 14.65
CA ASP A 7 5.09 -16.32 15.72
C ASP A 7 5.76 -14.93 15.85
N ILE A 8 7.08 -14.84 15.64
CA ILE A 8 7.80 -13.56 15.63
C ILE A 8 7.40 -12.72 14.42
N ARG A 9 7.29 -13.34 13.24
CA ARG A 9 6.88 -12.66 12.01
C ARG A 9 5.44 -12.15 12.10
N ASP A 10 4.52 -12.98 12.62
CA ASP A 10 3.11 -12.62 12.77
C ASP A 10 2.95 -11.40 13.71
N ARG A 11 3.70 -11.36 14.83
CA ARG A 11 3.71 -10.19 15.71
C ARG A 11 4.29 -8.94 15.05
N ALA A 12 5.35 -9.09 14.26
CA ALA A 12 5.94 -7.97 13.54
C ALA A 12 4.98 -7.41 12.48
N TRP A 13 4.15 -8.27 11.87
CA TRP A 13 3.05 -7.85 10.99
C TRP A 13 1.97 -7.05 11.73
N ASP A 14 1.52 -7.54 12.90
CA ASP A 14 0.54 -6.81 13.72
C ASP A 14 1.06 -5.42 14.10
N GLN A 15 2.35 -5.35 14.46
CA GLN A 15 2.98 -4.11 14.87
C GLN A 15 3.21 -3.15 13.68
N ALA A 16 3.57 -3.66 12.50
CA ALA A 16 3.63 -2.86 11.28
C ALA A 16 2.27 -2.25 10.91
N LEU A 17 1.19 -3.03 11.03
CA LEU A 17 -0.16 -2.54 10.76
C LEU A 17 -0.59 -1.44 11.74
N ALA A 18 -0.23 -1.60 13.02
CA ALA A 18 -0.49 -0.59 14.03
C ALA A 18 0.24 0.73 13.71
N PHE A 19 1.52 0.69 13.33
CA PHE A 19 2.25 1.87 12.90
C PHE A 19 1.63 2.50 11.66
N PHE A 20 1.28 1.71 10.66
CA PHE A 20 0.67 2.22 9.43
C PHE A 20 -0.65 2.96 9.68
N THR A 21 -1.48 2.43 10.59
CA THR A 21 -2.74 3.05 10.99
C THR A 21 -2.49 4.37 11.72
N GLN A 22 -1.52 4.41 12.64
CA GLN A 22 -1.15 5.62 13.36
C GLN A 22 -0.60 6.71 12.44
N VAL A 23 0.29 6.35 11.50
CA VAL A 23 0.80 7.28 10.47
C VAL A 23 -0.32 7.83 9.60
N ARG A 24 -1.31 7.01 9.24
CA ARG A 24 -2.47 7.48 8.48
C ARG A 24 -3.33 8.48 9.27
N ASP A 25 -3.56 8.19 10.54
CA ASP A 25 -4.46 8.98 11.38
C ASP A 25 -3.82 10.31 11.83
N ASP A 26 -2.50 10.32 12.06
CA ASP A 26 -1.73 11.51 12.45
C ASP A 26 -0.31 11.46 11.85
N PRO A 27 -0.15 11.86 10.57
CA PRO A 27 1.12 11.72 9.84
C PRO A 27 2.22 12.66 10.31
N GLU A 28 1.87 13.69 11.08
CA GLU A 28 2.82 14.72 11.54
C GLU A 28 3.28 14.48 12.99
N ASN A 29 2.81 13.41 13.63
CA ASN A 29 3.17 13.10 15.01
C ASN A 29 4.65 12.68 15.15
N PRO A 30 5.50 13.53 15.74
CA PRO A 30 6.93 13.27 15.78
C PRO A 30 7.30 12.08 16.67
N GLU A 31 6.60 11.89 17.80
CA GLU A 31 6.87 10.78 18.75
C GLU A 31 6.55 9.42 18.11
N MET A 32 5.48 9.37 17.33
CA MET A 32 5.10 8.18 16.58
C MET A 32 6.11 7.87 15.47
N ILE A 33 6.56 8.90 14.73
CA ILE A 33 7.60 8.72 13.70
C ILE A 33 8.90 8.21 14.33
N GLU A 34 9.33 8.79 15.47
CA GLU A 34 10.50 8.31 16.20
C GLU A 34 10.34 6.86 16.66
N SER A 35 9.15 6.49 17.16
CA SER A 35 8.84 5.13 17.58
C SER A 35 8.88 4.13 16.42
N LEU A 36 8.36 4.52 15.25
CA LEU A 36 8.46 3.73 14.03
C LEU A 36 9.92 3.54 13.61
N VAL A 37 10.71 4.62 13.58
CA VAL A 37 12.14 4.59 13.25
C VAL A 37 12.91 3.67 14.20
N LEU A 38 12.65 3.74 15.50
CA LEU A 38 13.27 2.85 16.48
C LEU A 38 12.91 1.39 16.21
N TRP A 39 11.62 1.10 15.95
CA TRP A 39 11.17 -0.27 15.72
C TRP A 39 11.75 -0.87 14.43
N VAL A 40 11.77 -0.15 13.30
CA VAL A 40 12.35 -0.67 12.05
C VAL A 40 13.86 -0.92 12.16
N ASN A 41 14.56 -0.14 13.00
CA ASN A 41 16.00 -0.32 13.23
C ASN A 41 16.36 -1.47 14.17
N GLN A 42 15.39 -2.05 14.90
CA GLN A 42 15.65 -3.19 15.78
C GLN A 42 15.95 -4.49 15.03
N SER A 43 15.48 -4.62 13.79
CA SER A 43 15.64 -5.84 12.99
C SER A 43 15.44 -5.56 11.50
N PRO A 44 16.29 -6.08 10.60
CA PRO A 44 16.07 -6.01 9.16
C PRO A 44 14.68 -6.53 8.75
N ALA A 45 14.19 -7.57 9.42
CA ALA A 45 12.88 -8.14 9.14
C ALA A 45 11.71 -7.17 9.41
N HIS A 46 11.87 -6.22 10.34
CA HIS A 46 10.84 -5.22 10.61
C HIS A 46 10.73 -4.23 9.43
N LEU A 47 11.87 -3.79 8.90
CA LEU A 47 11.92 -2.95 7.71
C LEU A 47 11.31 -3.68 6.50
N ASP A 48 11.66 -4.95 6.30
CA ASP A 48 11.12 -5.77 5.21
C ASP A 48 9.59 -5.87 5.30
N ILE A 49 9.06 -6.20 6.47
CA ILE A 49 7.61 -6.32 6.70
C ILE A 49 6.90 -4.97 6.50
N PHE A 50 7.48 -3.88 7.00
CA PHE A 50 6.89 -2.54 6.84
C PHE A 50 6.86 -2.13 5.36
N ASN A 51 7.93 -2.41 4.61
CA ASN A 51 7.98 -2.17 3.17
C ASN A 51 6.99 -3.04 2.40
N GLU A 52 6.84 -4.32 2.75
CA GLU A 52 5.82 -5.22 2.19
C GLU A 52 4.41 -4.63 2.38
N LEU A 53 4.10 -4.16 3.59
CA LEU A 53 2.81 -3.53 3.89
C LEU A 53 2.59 -2.26 3.07
N ALA A 54 3.60 -1.38 2.98
CA ALA A 54 3.52 -0.16 2.17
C ALA A 54 3.29 -0.45 0.68
N ALA A 55 3.97 -1.47 0.13
CA ALA A 55 3.80 -1.89 -1.25
C ALA A 55 2.37 -2.41 -1.53
N ILE A 56 1.79 -3.18 -0.60
CA ILE A 56 0.40 -3.66 -0.70
C ILE A 56 -0.56 -2.48 -0.74
N TRP A 57 -0.38 -1.48 0.13
CA TRP A 57 -1.22 -0.28 0.16
C TRP A 57 -1.13 0.54 -1.12
N VAL A 58 0.08 0.76 -1.65
CA VAL A 58 0.27 1.47 -2.92
C VAL A 58 -0.37 0.70 -4.08
N ALA A 59 -0.19 -0.63 -4.13
CA ALA A 59 -0.82 -1.47 -5.15
C ALA A 59 -2.35 -1.43 -5.09
N ALA A 60 -2.93 -1.49 -3.89
CA ALA A 60 -4.37 -1.35 -3.68
C ALA A 60 -4.86 0.04 -4.12
N GLY A 61 -4.16 1.10 -3.75
CA GLY A 61 -4.47 2.47 -4.18
C GLY A 61 -4.46 2.62 -5.70
N MET A 62 -3.44 2.08 -6.38
CA MET A 62 -3.38 2.08 -7.85
C MET A 62 -4.52 1.27 -8.48
N ALA A 63 -4.86 0.09 -7.91
CA ALA A 63 -5.95 -0.73 -8.42
C ALA A 63 -7.32 -0.05 -8.26
N LEU A 64 -7.54 0.64 -7.14
CA LEU A 64 -8.75 1.43 -6.90
C LEU A 64 -8.81 2.65 -7.82
N ALA A 65 -7.70 3.35 -8.03
CA ALA A 65 -7.63 4.49 -8.95
C ALA A 65 -8.00 4.09 -10.39
N ARG A 66 -7.58 2.91 -10.86
CA ARG A 66 -7.98 2.36 -12.17
C ARG A 66 -9.47 2.02 -12.29
N GLN A 67 -10.16 1.74 -11.19
CA GLN A 67 -11.61 1.55 -11.19
C GLN A 67 -12.36 2.89 -11.12
N ILE A 68 -11.72 3.94 -10.63
CA ILE A 68 -12.27 5.30 -10.54
C ILE A 68 -12.02 6.09 -11.84
N GLU A 69 -10.92 5.82 -12.56
CA GLU A 69 -10.90 6.12 -13.99
C GLU A 69 -12.09 5.38 -14.60
N PRO A 70 -13.07 6.10 -15.17
CA PRO A 70 -14.15 5.42 -15.85
C PRO A 70 -13.46 4.54 -16.88
N LEU A 71 -13.70 3.21 -16.82
CA LEU A 71 -13.53 2.31 -17.96
C LEU A 71 -13.91 3.16 -19.15
N GLY A 72 -12.92 3.46 -20.01
CA GLY A 72 -12.99 4.60 -20.91
C GLY A 72 -14.40 4.75 -21.43
N THR A 73 -14.92 5.99 -21.46
CA THR A 73 -15.91 6.29 -22.49
C THR A 73 -15.41 5.57 -23.73
N ASP A 74 -16.12 4.50 -24.10
CA ASP A 74 -16.15 3.99 -25.45
C ASP A 74 -16.58 5.22 -26.23
N ASP A 75 -15.61 6.05 -26.58
CA ASP A 75 -15.74 7.00 -27.64
C ASP A 75 -15.79 6.08 -28.85
N ASP A 76 -17.01 5.57 -29.06
CA ASP A 76 -17.64 5.38 -30.36
C ASP A 76 -17.45 6.69 -31.13
N SER A 77 -16.19 7.02 -31.46
CA SER A 77 -15.84 7.72 -32.68
C SER A 77 -16.19 6.74 -33.79
N GLU A 78 -17.51 6.61 -34.02
CA GLU A 78 -18.06 6.23 -35.30
C GLU A 78 -17.23 6.99 -36.34
N GLN A 79 -16.46 6.22 -37.13
CA GLN A 79 -15.87 6.70 -38.35
C GLN A 79 -17.02 7.12 -39.25
N ASP A 80 -17.51 8.35 -39.06
CA ASP A 80 -18.49 8.97 -39.94
C ASP A 80 -17.72 9.54 -41.14
N GLY A 81 -17.16 8.62 -41.93
CA GLY A 81 -16.72 8.91 -43.27
C GLY A 81 -17.84 8.55 -44.22
N PRO A 82 -18.56 9.51 -44.82
CA PRO A 82 -19.39 9.16 -45.96
C PRO A 82 -18.48 8.97 -47.17
N LEU A 83 -18.47 7.73 -47.67
CA LEU A 83 -18.05 7.39 -49.03
C LEU A 83 -18.94 8.12 -50.05
N LEU A 84 -18.29 8.91 -50.90
CA LEU A 84 -18.63 9.28 -52.29
C LEU A 84 -19.98 9.99 -52.59
N HIS A 85 -19.86 11.18 -53.21
CA HIS A 85 -20.40 11.44 -54.55
C HIS A 85 -19.62 12.55 -55.26
#